data_AF-A0A8J2SP70-F1
#
_entry.id   AF-A0A8J2SP70-F1
#
_cell.length_a   1.000
_cell.length_b   1.000
_cell.length_c   1.000
_cell.angle_alpha   90.00
_cell.angle_beta   90.00
_cell.angle_gamma   90.00
#
_symmetry.space_group_name_H-M   'P 1'
#
loop_
_entity.id
_entity.type
_entity.pdbx_description
1 polymer ?
#
loop_
_entity_poly.entity_id
_entity_poly.type
_entity_poly.pdbx_seq_one_letter_code
_entity_poly.pdbx_strand_id
1 'polypeptide(L)'
;MRAPTTLGLAALLLLALGGLYLSHVSLAADPAHHAPQGDLLARLRATEQRAAAAEKLAADAIAHAREMRLARDAAAAGRPAPQAPVVAASTHRDAPPAAQSVEAAIESWLAAPPSLPAPPAAPPKRTPGPLSTYEPPAPPKRVHDGGASTEKKLTIAQSLGRKRETIADRVTHTPPAKKGPVSPYNPVKPYPGSLDVCYDHEGESERVCVSPEIQFRTRSKVHWIPADPSKPGWRFHLLVEDGFAKHPFIEPVMDATGADFVLYLPVSTRTPPSWIRDKKEQRQLIVLDEGDGAGYFPAVKQDDYLAYFKRSWVSKRDGAYTGHGRRYQRHYYPLAYSIADSYFDAANMGKMARTIDILCSNRPHERQPTRSRIVSWIHDYLEKHADVKGIAGDVNSGGRREINEVYFNSMRRAKIVVTCNPSHWEGDFRTFEALASGALVFVDEMYTPHPRPFVDGEHVVVYDNSDPDAFFQKLDYYLSHPQEAQKLAAAGLRHALRYHRAVSRLDFVLRSAHELRAEESSYTYTAQQIKDDVKATTQVEPIVDIGGAYRDVKSVSATANVGRRKKPAPLSKDDIQRLVQQNRAHRKSLGFKRR
;
A
#
# COMPACT_ATOMS: atom_id res chain seq x y z
N MET A 1 -25.81 -12.04 45.99
CA MET A 1 -25.11 -11.04 45.15
C MET A 1 -25.16 -11.56 43.72
N ARG A 2 -25.68 -10.80 42.75
CA ARG A 2 -25.75 -11.25 41.35
C ARG A 2 -24.38 -11.03 40.69
N ALA A 3 -23.81 -12.07 40.10
CA ALA A 3 -22.55 -11.96 39.35
C ALA A 3 -22.70 -10.94 38.20
N PRO A 4 -21.68 -10.10 37.95
CA PRO A 4 -21.74 -9.17 36.83
C PRO A 4 -21.88 -9.95 35.52
N THR A 5 -22.78 -9.48 34.66
CA THR A 5 -22.97 -10.06 33.33
C THR A 5 -21.72 -9.80 32.49
N THR A 6 -21.46 -10.63 31.49
CA THR A 6 -20.35 -10.48 30.53
C THR A 6 -20.30 -9.09 29.88
N LEU A 7 -21.44 -8.39 29.80
CA LEU A 7 -21.52 -6.99 29.35
C LEU A 7 -20.87 -6.00 30.32
N GLY A 8 -20.98 -6.23 31.64
CA GLY A 8 -20.40 -5.37 32.66
C GLY A 8 -18.87 -5.40 32.67
N LEU A 9 -18.28 -6.59 32.49
CA LEU A 9 -16.83 -6.76 32.36
C LEU A 9 -16.28 -6.10 31.10
N ALA A 10 -17.00 -6.19 29.98
CA ALA A 10 -16.61 -5.54 28.73
C ALA A 10 -16.65 -4.00 28.84
N ALA A 11 -17.67 -3.45 29.52
CA ALA A 11 -17.79 -2.01 29.76
C ALA A 11 -16.67 -1.48 30.67
N LEU A 12 -16.31 -2.22 31.72
CA LEU A 12 -15.20 -1.86 32.62
C LEU A 12 -13.84 -1.86 31.89
N LEU A 13 -13.61 -2.83 31.00
CA LEU A 13 -12.39 -2.89 30.20
C LEU A 13 -12.28 -1.68 29.24
N LEU A 14 -13.38 -1.29 28.60
CA LEU A 14 -13.42 -0.12 27.72
C LEU A 14 -13.19 1.19 28.47
N LEU A 15 -13.72 1.34 29.68
CA LEU A 15 -13.47 2.51 30.52
C LEU A 15 -12.00 2.59 30.97
N ALA A 16 -11.38 1.46 31.33
CA ALA A 16 -9.97 1.41 31.70
C ALA A 16 -9.05 1.78 30.52
N LEU A 17 -9.33 1.26 29.32
CA LEU A 17 -8.59 1.60 28.10
C LEU A 17 -8.77 3.08 27.71
N GLY A 18 -9.99 3.62 27.86
CA GLY A 18 -10.26 5.05 27.66
C GLY A 18 -9.48 5.96 28.63
N GLY A 19 -9.37 5.56 29.91
CA GLY A 19 -8.59 6.29 30.92
C GLY A 19 -7.08 6.30 30.63
N LEU A 20 -6.52 5.18 30.14
CA LEU A 20 -5.13 5.08 29.69
C LEU A 20 -4.86 5.98 28.48
N TYR A 21 -5.77 5.99 27.51
CA TYR A 21 -5.67 6.85 26.33
C TYR A 21 -5.68 8.35 26.71
N LEU A 22 -6.63 8.77 27.55
CA LEU A 22 -6.73 10.16 27.99
C LEU A 22 -5.50 10.60 28.82
N SER A 23 -4.95 9.71 29.64
CA SER A 23 -3.72 9.98 30.40
C SER A 23 -2.52 10.17 29.46
N HIS A 24 -2.42 9.37 28.40
CA HIS A 24 -1.36 9.46 27.41
C HIS A 24 -1.47 10.73 26.55
N VAL A 25 -2.68 11.14 26.18
CA VAL A 25 -2.93 12.39 25.44
C VAL A 25 -2.63 13.62 26.30
N SER A 26 -2.99 13.61 27.59
CA SER A 26 -2.72 14.73 28.50
C SER A 26 -1.22 14.93 28.79
N LEU A 27 -0.41 13.86 28.74
CA LEU A 27 1.06 13.94 28.88
C LEU A 27 1.75 14.49 27.61
N ALA A 28 1.13 14.30 26.44
CA ALA A 28 1.65 14.79 25.17
C ALA A 28 1.27 16.25 24.86
N ALA A 29 0.23 16.78 25.53
CA ALA A 29 -0.36 18.08 25.22
C ALA A 29 0.20 19.28 26.01
N ASP A 30 1.17 19.10 26.91
CA ASP A 30 1.79 20.20 27.67
C ASP A 30 3.26 20.44 27.26
N PRO A 31 3.50 21.20 26.18
CA PRO A 31 4.85 21.59 25.76
C PRO A 31 5.44 22.75 26.58
N ALA A 32 4.77 23.24 27.63
CA ALA A 32 5.11 24.50 28.29
C ALA A 32 5.78 24.37 29.67
N HIS A 33 6.12 23.18 30.15
CA HIS A 33 6.77 22.99 31.45
C HIS A 33 8.13 22.27 31.36
N HIS A 34 9.21 23.02 31.59
CA HIS A 34 10.55 22.48 31.81
C HIS A 34 10.63 21.82 33.20
N ALA A 35 10.17 20.58 33.31
CA ALA A 35 10.52 19.72 34.44
C ALA A 35 12.01 19.32 34.35
N PRO A 36 12.75 19.19 35.47
CA PRO A 36 14.13 18.68 35.45
C PRO A 36 14.19 17.31 34.77
N GLN A 37 15.21 17.06 33.94
CA GLN A 37 15.36 15.81 33.16
C GLN A 37 15.22 14.52 33.98
N GLY A 38 15.55 14.55 35.28
CA GLY A 38 15.38 13.41 36.19
C GLY A 38 13.92 13.02 36.47
N ASP A 39 12.99 13.98 36.46
CA ASP A 39 11.55 13.74 36.73
C ASP A 39 10.86 13.14 35.48
N LEU A 40 11.29 13.54 34.28
CA LEU A 40 10.75 13.00 33.02
C LEU A 40 11.02 11.50 32.87
N LEU A 41 12.24 11.04 33.19
CA LEU A 41 12.61 9.62 33.05
C LEU A 41 11.85 8.73 34.05
N ALA A 42 11.61 9.23 35.27
CA ALA A 42 10.81 8.53 36.27
C ALA A 42 9.35 8.42 35.84
N ARG A 43 8.77 9.49 35.27
CA ARG A 43 7.40 9.49 34.74
C ARG A 43 7.25 8.56 33.53
N LEU A 44 8.24 8.53 32.63
CA LEU A 44 8.22 7.60 31.49
C LEU A 44 8.25 6.15 31.95
N ARG A 45 9.13 5.79 32.91
CA ARG A 45 9.18 4.43 33.48
C ARG A 45 7.89 4.04 34.19
N ALA A 46 7.26 4.97 34.92
CA ALA A 46 5.98 4.73 35.56
C ALA A 46 4.85 4.50 34.54
N THR A 47 4.87 5.23 33.41
CA THR A 47 3.93 5.03 32.31
C THR A 47 4.16 3.68 31.62
N GLU A 48 5.40 3.28 31.35
CA GLU A 48 5.75 1.97 30.79
C GLU A 48 5.29 0.82 31.70
N GLN A 49 5.51 0.92 33.02
CA GLN A 49 5.04 -0.07 33.98
C GLN A 49 3.52 -0.20 34.00
N ARG A 50 2.78 0.93 33.91
CA ARG A 50 1.31 0.93 33.83
C ARG A 50 0.81 0.33 32.52
N ALA A 51 1.49 0.63 31.40
CA ALA A 51 1.16 0.04 30.11
C ALA A 51 1.35 -1.49 30.13
N ALA A 52 2.49 -1.97 30.64
CA ALA A 52 2.75 -3.41 30.78
C ALA A 52 1.74 -4.10 31.71
N ALA A 53 1.34 -3.46 32.81
CA ALA A 53 0.30 -3.98 33.69
C ALA A 53 -1.08 -4.05 33.00
N ALA A 54 -1.42 -3.04 32.18
CA ALA A 54 -2.66 -3.02 31.41
C ALA A 54 -2.69 -4.10 30.30
N GLU A 55 -1.57 -4.31 29.61
CA GLU A 55 -1.44 -5.40 28.62
C GLU A 55 -1.63 -6.77 29.26
N LYS A 56 -1.01 -7.00 30.43
CA LYS A 56 -1.19 -8.24 31.18
C LYS A 56 -2.65 -8.45 31.60
N LEU A 57 -3.29 -7.40 32.12
CA LEU A 57 -4.71 -7.45 32.53
C LEU A 57 -5.64 -7.75 31.33
N ALA A 58 -5.35 -7.17 30.17
CA ALA A 58 -6.10 -7.44 28.94
C ALA A 58 -5.91 -8.89 28.46
N ALA A 59 -4.68 -9.42 28.52
CA ALA A 59 -4.40 -10.82 28.19
C ALA A 59 -5.14 -11.79 29.13
N ASP A 60 -5.13 -11.53 30.43
CA ASP A 60 -5.85 -12.32 31.44
C ASP A 60 -7.37 -12.27 31.21
N ALA A 61 -7.91 -11.10 30.88
CA ALA A 61 -9.34 -10.93 30.56
C ALA A 61 -9.75 -11.69 29.29
N ILE A 62 -8.92 -11.69 28.25
CA ILE A 62 -9.16 -12.46 27.01
C ILE A 62 -9.13 -13.96 27.29
N ALA A 63 -8.15 -14.43 28.09
CA ALA A 63 -8.06 -15.83 28.49
C ALA A 63 -9.32 -16.27 29.25
N HIS A 64 -9.76 -15.48 30.22
CA HIS A 64 -10.97 -15.74 30.99
C HIS A 64 -12.24 -15.74 30.11
N ALA A 65 -12.38 -14.79 29.19
CA ALA A 65 -13.51 -14.76 28.25
C ALA A 65 -13.53 -16.01 27.34
N ARG A 66 -12.36 -16.52 26.94
CA ARG A 66 -12.24 -17.76 26.16
C ARG A 66 -12.68 -18.97 26.96
N GLU A 67 -12.26 -19.08 28.23
CA GLU A 67 -12.71 -20.15 29.13
C GLU A 67 -14.23 -20.11 29.33
N MET A 68 -14.80 -18.93 29.57
CA MET A 68 -16.26 -18.76 29.72
C MET A 68 -17.02 -19.15 28.46
N ARG A 69 -16.49 -18.84 27.27
CA ARG A 69 -17.07 -19.26 26.00
C ARG A 69 -17.03 -20.78 25.83
N LEU A 70 -15.88 -21.41 26.12
CA LEU A 70 -15.72 -22.87 26.04
C LEU A 70 -16.67 -23.59 27.03
N ALA A 71 -16.81 -23.08 28.25
CA ALA A 71 -17.74 -23.62 29.24
C ALA A 71 -19.20 -23.52 28.77
N ARG A 72 -19.59 -22.38 28.18
CA ARG A 72 -20.93 -22.19 27.60
C ARG A 72 -21.19 -23.13 26.43
N ASP A 73 -20.23 -23.27 25.53
CA ASP A 73 -20.37 -24.13 24.34
C ASP A 73 -20.41 -25.62 24.75
N ALA A 74 -19.67 -26.03 25.79
CA ALA A 74 -19.77 -27.37 26.38
C ALA A 74 -21.15 -27.64 26.99
N ALA A 75 -21.69 -26.68 27.75
CA ALA A 75 -23.02 -26.77 28.35
C ALA A 75 -24.12 -26.88 27.28
N ALA A 76 -24.03 -26.08 26.21
CA ALA A 76 -24.97 -26.13 25.08
C ALA A 76 -24.93 -27.48 24.34
N ALA A 77 -23.78 -28.15 24.34
CA ALA A 77 -23.60 -29.46 23.72
C ALA A 77 -23.95 -30.65 24.63
N GLY A 78 -24.47 -30.41 25.84
CA GLY A 78 -24.75 -31.47 26.82
C GLY A 78 -23.50 -32.21 27.30
N ARG A 79 -22.32 -31.62 27.13
CA ARG A 79 -21.05 -32.19 27.58
C ARG A 79 -20.75 -31.68 29.00
N PRO A 80 -20.24 -32.55 29.90
CA PRO A 80 -19.74 -32.06 31.18
C PRO A 80 -18.63 -31.05 30.94
N ALA A 81 -18.66 -29.92 31.66
CA ALA A 81 -17.63 -28.89 31.55
C ALA A 81 -16.24 -29.53 31.78
N PRO A 82 -15.20 -29.12 31.04
CA PRO A 82 -13.86 -29.62 31.26
C PRO A 82 -13.47 -29.35 32.72
N GLN A 83 -13.16 -30.41 33.47
CA GLN A 83 -12.66 -30.28 34.82
C GLN A 83 -11.33 -29.55 34.78
N ALA A 84 -11.21 -28.44 35.52
CA ALA A 84 -9.94 -27.75 35.69
C ALA A 84 -8.88 -28.75 36.19
N PRO A 85 -7.62 -28.65 35.74
CA PRO A 85 -6.57 -29.56 36.17
C PRO A 85 -6.45 -29.53 37.69
N VAL A 86 -6.65 -30.68 38.33
CA VAL A 86 -6.40 -30.87 39.75
C VAL A 86 -4.90 -30.76 39.96
N VAL A 87 -4.44 -29.57 40.37
CA VAL A 87 -3.06 -29.38 40.84
C VAL A 87 -2.94 -30.13 42.15
N ALA A 88 -2.13 -31.20 42.16
CA ALA A 88 -1.79 -31.95 43.35
C ALA A 88 -1.14 -31.01 44.38
N ALA A 89 -1.75 -30.93 45.56
CA ALA A 89 -1.24 -30.14 46.67
C ALA A 89 0.15 -30.67 47.09
N SER A 90 1.19 -29.86 46.88
CA SER A 90 2.49 -30.07 47.51
C SER A 90 2.49 -29.38 48.87
N THR A 91 2.85 -30.15 49.89
CA THR A 91 3.04 -29.69 51.26
C THR A 91 4.40 -29.02 51.39
N HIS A 92 4.51 -27.75 51.00
CA HIS A 92 5.63 -26.90 51.43
C HIS A 92 5.12 -25.55 51.94
N ARG A 93 5.42 -25.30 53.22
CA ARG A 93 5.29 -24.00 53.88
C ARG A 93 6.23 -23.02 53.18
N ASP A 94 5.65 -22.13 52.39
CA ASP A 94 6.01 -20.72 52.19
C ASP A 94 5.16 -20.22 51.02
N ALA A 95 3.89 -19.92 51.32
CA ALA A 95 2.93 -19.42 50.33
C ALA A 95 2.98 -17.88 50.28
N PRO A 96 3.13 -17.27 49.08
CA PRO A 96 2.89 -15.84 48.89
C PRO A 96 1.38 -15.55 49.02
N PRO A 97 0.99 -14.28 49.31
CA PRO A 97 -0.41 -13.97 49.59
C PRO A 97 -1.30 -14.27 48.39
N ALA A 98 -2.49 -14.80 48.70
CA ALA A 98 -3.51 -15.24 47.76
C ALA A 98 -3.80 -14.21 46.66
N ALA A 99 -4.00 -14.73 45.45
CA ALA A 99 -4.42 -13.96 44.28
C ALA A 99 -5.64 -13.10 44.64
N GLN A 100 -5.45 -11.78 44.63
CA GLN A 100 -6.54 -10.83 44.63
C GLN A 100 -7.41 -11.13 43.41
N SER A 101 -8.73 -11.13 43.58
CA SER A 101 -9.64 -11.22 42.44
C SER A 101 -9.33 -10.06 41.47
N VAL A 102 -9.46 -10.30 40.18
CA VAL A 102 -9.28 -9.27 39.13
C VAL A 102 -10.09 -8.00 39.46
N GLU A 103 -11.24 -8.16 40.10
CA GLU A 103 -12.10 -7.09 40.60
C GLU A 103 -11.43 -6.24 41.70
N ALA A 104 -10.78 -6.87 42.70
CA ALA A 104 -10.06 -6.16 43.75
C ALA A 104 -8.82 -5.41 43.23
N ALA A 105 -8.16 -5.95 42.20
CA ALA A 105 -7.03 -5.27 41.56
C ALA A 105 -7.48 -4.01 40.78
N ILE A 106 -8.65 -4.06 40.14
CA ILE A 106 -9.26 -2.93 39.44
C ILE A 106 -9.69 -1.84 40.43
N GLU A 107 -10.36 -2.21 41.53
CA GLU A 107 -10.80 -1.26 42.55
C GLU A 107 -9.62 -0.57 43.26
N SER A 108 -8.57 -1.32 43.58
CA SER A 108 -7.35 -0.76 44.17
C SER A 108 -6.64 0.22 43.24
N TRP A 109 -6.69 -0.01 41.92
CA TRP A 109 -6.07 0.87 40.93
C TRP A 109 -6.83 2.19 40.77
N LEU A 110 -8.16 2.14 40.81
CA LEU A 110 -9.03 3.32 40.70
C LEU A 110 -9.01 4.23 41.94
N ALA A 111 -8.65 3.70 43.11
CA ALA A 111 -8.68 4.44 44.38
C ALA A 111 -7.44 5.32 44.65
N ALA A 112 -6.39 5.28 43.81
CA ALA A 112 -5.16 6.05 44.04
C ALA A 112 -5.34 7.53 43.63
N PRO A 113 -5.17 8.51 44.54
CA PRO A 113 -5.39 9.93 44.22
C PRO A 113 -4.25 10.51 43.36
N PRO A 114 -4.55 11.45 42.44
CA PRO A 114 -3.52 12.18 41.71
C PRO A 114 -2.89 13.25 42.61
N SER A 115 -1.57 13.24 42.74
CA SER A 115 -0.81 14.30 43.41
C SER A 115 -0.68 15.53 42.50
N LEU A 116 -1.34 16.64 42.88
CA LEU A 116 -1.19 17.93 42.20
C LEU A 116 -0.07 18.76 42.88
N PRO A 117 0.87 19.36 42.13
CA PRO A 117 1.87 20.26 42.67
C PRO A 117 1.31 21.69 42.89
N ALA A 118 1.88 22.40 43.87
CA ALA A 118 1.52 23.78 44.24
C ALA A 118 1.88 24.80 43.13
N PRO A 119 1.15 25.93 43.01
CA PRO A 119 1.38 26.91 41.95
C PRO A 119 2.67 27.74 42.18
N PRO A 120 3.44 28.05 41.12
CA PRO A 120 4.68 28.81 41.24
C PRO A 120 4.46 30.34 41.20
N ALA A 121 5.44 31.07 41.77
CA ALA A 121 5.48 32.52 41.86
C ALA A 121 5.73 33.21 40.49
N ALA A 122 5.22 34.44 40.35
CA ALA A 122 5.23 35.20 39.10
C ALA A 122 6.64 35.62 38.63
N PRO A 123 6.93 35.57 37.30
CA PRO A 123 8.23 35.92 36.75
C PRO A 123 8.41 37.44 36.48
N PRO A 124 9.66 37.95 36.42
CA PRO A 124 9.94 39.37 36.23
C PRO A 124 9.84 39.80 34.75
N LYS A 125 9.45 41.06 34.54
CA LYS A 125 9.27 41.69 33.23
C LYS A 125 10.60 41.90 32.49
N ARG A 126 10.65 41.54 31.20
CA ARG A 126 11.75 41.86 30.27
C ARG A 126 11.41 43.06 29.38
N THR A 127 12.39 43.93 29.16
CA THR A 127 12.39 45.04 28.20
C THR A 127 12.84 44.59 26.79
N PRO A 128 12.35 45.20 25.70
CA PRO A 128 12.72 44.83 24.33
C PRO A 128 13.95 45.61 23.82
N GLY A 129 14.83 44.92 23.10
CA GLY A 129 15.94 45.50 22.33
C GLY A 129 15.57 45.82 20.86
N PRO A 130 16.39 46.62 20.15
CA PRO A 130 15.98 47.28 18.91
C PRO A 130 16.10 46.43 17.64
N LEU A 131 15.22 46.73 16.69
CA LEU A 131 15.06 46.13 15.36
C LEU A 131 16.18 46.56 14.39
N SER A 132 16.73 45.57 13.67
CA SER A 132 17.70 45.76 12.58
C SER A 132 16.97 45.86 11.23
N THR A 133 17.22 46.94 10.49
CA THR A 133 16.67 47.20 9.15
C THR A 133 17.47 46.49 8.06
N TYR A 134 16.78 45.81 7.14
CA TYR A 134 17.34 45.15 5.97
C TYR A 134 16.93 45.91 4.70
N GLU A 135 17.90 46.36 3.89
CA GLU A 135 17.67 46.96 2.57
C GLU A 135 17.78 45.90 1.45
N PRO A 136 16.90 45.92 0.43
CA PRO A 136 16.97 45.01 -0.70
C PRO A 136 17.81 45.55 -1.88
N PRO A 137 18.41 44.68 -2.71
CA PRO A 137 19.27 45.09 -3.82
C PRO A 137 18.50 45.46 -5.10
N ALA A 138 19.12 46.35 -5.89
CA ALA A 138 18.59 46.95 -7.12
C ALA A 138 18.54 46.00 -8.33
N PRO A 139 17.63 46.25 -9.31
CA PRO A 139 17.42 45.40 -10.48
C PRO A 139 18.40 45.68 -11.64
N PRO A 140 18.66 44.69 -12.53
CA PRO A 140 19.61 44.84 -13.63
C PRO A 140 19.01 45.54 -14.87
N LYS A 141 19.89 46.24 -15.60
CA LYS A 141 19.62 47.08 -16.78
C LYS A 141 19.28 46.26 -18.03
N ARG A 142 18.30 46.75 -18.80
CA ARG A 142 17.99 46.30 -20.18
C ARG A 142 19.02 46.80 -21.17
N VAL A 143 19.41 45.94 -22.12
CA VAL A 143 20.12 46.31 -23.34
C VAL A 143 19.11 46.24 -24.50
N HIS A 144 19.01 47.35 -25.24
CA HIS A 144 18.33 47.45 -26.53
C HIS A 144 19.30 47.02 -27.63
N ASP A 145 18.78 46.32 -28.65
CA ASP A 145 19.23 46.48 -30.03
C ASP A 145 18.06 46.12 -30.96
N GLY A 146 17.89 46.93 -32.00
CA GLY A 146 16.80 46.86 -32.96
C GLY A 146 17.26 46.60 -34.40
N GLY A 147 16.29 46.67 -35.33
CA GLY A 147 16.45 46.55 -36.79
C GLY A 147 15.66 45.34 -37.34
N ALA A 148 14.47 45.53 -37.93
CA ALA A 148 14.21 45.84 -39.35
C ALA A 148 14.76 44.76 -40.33
N SER A 149 14.12 44.30 -41.41
CA SER A 149 12.86 44.57 -42.12
C SER A 149 12.69 43.49 -43.22
N THR A 150 11.47 43.34 -43.73
CA THR A 150 11.04 42.92 -45.09
C THR A 150 10.30 41.60 -45.29
N GLU A 151 9.09 41.75 -45.82
CA GLU A 151 8.23 40.77 -46.46
C GLU A 151 8.87 40.18 -47.72
N LYS A 152 8.58 38.90 -48.01
CA LYS A 152 8.34 38.43 -49.39
C LYS A 152 7.56 37.12 -49.42
N LYS A 153 6.36 37.20 -50.01
CA LYS A 153 5.59 36.09 -50.60
C LYS A 153 6.37 35.48 -51.76
N LEU A 154 6.30 34.16 -51.97
CA LEU A 154 6.31 33.48 -53.29
C LEU A 154 6.08 31.97 -53.04
N THR A 155 4.90 31.41 -53.33
CA THR A 155 4.44 30.71 -54.56
C THR A 155 5.12 29.39 -54.95
N ILE A 156 4.23 28.51 -55.42
CA ILE A 156 4.32 27.10 -55.76
C ILE A 156 4.90 26.86 -57.16
N ALA A 157 5.54 25.69 -57.32
CA ALA A 157 5.76 24.86 -58.51
C ALA A 157 7.10 24.95 -59.31
N GLN A 158 7.47 23.74 -59.78
CA GLN A 158 8.49 23.35 -60.79
C GLN A 158 9.94 23.26 -60.27
N SER A 159 10.77 22.25 -60.58
CA SER A 159 10.67 21.09 -61.48
C SER A 159 11.76 20.05 -61.15
N LEU A 160 11.42 18.78 -61.37
CA LEU A 160 12.19 17.63 -61.88
C LEU A 160 13.73 17.58 -61.74
N GLY A 161 14.19 16.46 -61.16
CA GLY A 161 15.38 15.76 -61.65
C GLY A 161 16.28 15.17 -60.58
N ARG A 162 16.05 13.90 -60.18
CA ARG A 162 17.14 12.93 -59.93
C ARG A 162 16.60 11.50 -59.75
N LYS A 163 17.42 10.60 -60.27
CA LYS A 163 17.20 9.19 -60.61
C LYS A 163 16.73 8.31 -59.43
N ARG A 164 15.83 7.37 -59.73
CA ARG A 164 15.50 6.22 -58.88
C ARG A 164 16.66 5.21 -58.92
N GLU A 165 17.30 4.96 -57.79
CA GLU A 165 18.07 3.73 -57.56
C GLU A 165 17.10 2.62 -57.15
N THR A 166 17.22 1.47 -57.81
CA THR A 166 16.40 0.27 -57.60
C THR A 166 16.91 -0.57 -56.42
N ILE A 167 15.97 -1.07 -55.63
CA ILE A 167 16.14 -1.83 -54.37
C ILE A 167 16.67 -3.28 -54.59
N ALA A 168 17.36 -3.55 -55.70
CA ALA A 168 17.70 -4.93 -56.10
C ALA A 168 19.13 -5.39 -55.75
N ASP A 169 20.07 -4.50 -55.39
CA ASP A 169 21.50 -4.88 -55.25
C ASP A 169 22.07 -4.82 -53.82
N ARG A 170 21.26 -5.04 -52.79
CA ARG A 170 21.78 -5.27 -51.41
C ARG A 170 21.66 -6.73 -51.01
N VAL A 171 22.54 -7.54 -51.57
CA VAL A 171 22.77 -8.94 -51.19
C VAL A 171 23.77 -8.98 -50.00
N THR A 172 23.38 -9.74 -48.99
CA THR A 172 24.19 -10.42 -47.95
C THR A 172 25.08 -9.60 -47.02
N HIS A 173 24.45 -8.94 -46.05
CA HIS A 173 24.96 -9.02 -44.67
C HIS A 173 23.79 -9.41 -43.78
N THR A 174 23.63 -10.71 -43.51
CA THR A 174 22.80 -11.17 -42.41
C THR A 174 23.42 -10.60 -41.14
N PRO A 175 22.77 -9.65 -40.43
CA PRO A 175 23.29 -9.19 -39.16
C PRO A 175 23.42 -10.42 -38.25
N PRO A 176 24.49 -10.55 -37.44
CA PRO A 176 24.56 -11.62 -36.46
C PRO A 176 23.25 -11.60 -35.68
N ALA A 177 22.60 -12.76 -35.57
CA ALA A 177 21.36 -12.91 -34.84
C ALA A 177 21.51 -12.15 -33.52
N LYS A 178 20.73 -11.08 -33.32
CA LYS A 178 20.71 -10.35 -32.05
C LYS A 178 20.53 -11.42 -31.00
N LYS A 179 21.57 -11.64 -30.17
CA LYS A 179 21.47 -12.55 -29.02
C LYS A 179 20.15 -12.17 -28.36
N GLY A 180 19.20 -13.11 -28.37
CA GLY A 180 17.93 -12.88 -27.70
C GLY A 180 18.24 -12.41 -26.28
N PRO A 181 17.42 -11.55 -25.68
CA PRO A 181 17.66 -11.11 -24.31
C PRO A 181 17.89 -12.35 -23.46
N VAL A 182 19.14 -12.54 -23.00
CA VAL A 182 19.48 -13.60 -22.06
C VAL A 182 18.54 -13.35 -20.90
N SER A 183 17.75 -14.36 -20.53
CA SER A 183 16.93 -14.26 -19.33
C SER A 183 17.85 -13.76 -18.22
N PRO A 184 17.62 -12.56 -17.64
CA PRO A 184 18.55 -11.98 -16.67
C PRO A 184 18.67 -12.84 -15.41
N TYR A 185 17.78 -13.82 -15.27
CA TYR A 185 17.80 -14.79 -14.20
C TYR A 185 19.01 -15.72 -14.29
N ASN A 186 20.01 -15.43 -13.46
CA ASN A 186 21.03 -16.39 -13.06
C ASN A 186 20.67 -16.90 -11.65
N PRO A 187 20.02 -18.07 -11.50
CA PRO A 187 19.36 -18.56 -10.27
C PRO A 187 20.18 -18.70 -8.99
N VAL A 188 21.46 -18.30 -8.94
CA VAL A 188 22.42 -19.03 -8.07
C VAL A 188 23.11 -18.17 -7.02
N LYS A 189 22.76 -16.88 -6.86
CA LYS A 189 23.39 -16.08 -5.80
C LYS A 189 22.39 -15.65 -4.75
N PRO A 190 22.55 -16.10 -3.48
CA PRO A 190 21.83 -15.52 -2.35
C PRO A 190 21.96 -14.01 -2.40
N TYR A 191 20.87 -13.28 -2.13
CA TYR A 191 20.93 -11.84 -2.05
C TYR A 191 21.93 -11.43 -0.96
N PRO A 192 23.06 -10.78 -1.30
CA PRO A 192 24.11 -10.50 -0.34
C PRO A 192 23.84 -9.22 0.49
N GLY A 193 22.79 -8.48 0.15
CA GLY A 193 22.47 -7.20 0.76
C GLY A 193 21.58 -7.31 1.99
N SER A 194 21.50 -6.22 2.76
CA SER A 194 20.47 -6.09 3.79
C SER A 194 19.09 -5.97 3.14
N LEU A 195 18.08 -6.56 3.78
CA LEU A 195 16.69 -6.30 3.43
C LEU A 195 16.23 -4.91 3.90
N ASP A 196 16.99 -4.27 4.78
CA ASP A 196 16.66 -2.95 5.28
C ASP A 196 16.86 -1.89 4.22
N VAL A 197 15.89 -0.98 4.14
CA VAL A 197 15.94 0.15 3.22
C VAL A 197 15.91 1.44 4.05
N CYS A 198 16.98 2.23 3.95
CA CYS A 198 17.13 3.48 4.69
C CYS A 198 17.05 4.70 3.80
N TYR A 199 16.18 5.65 4.09
CA TYR A 199 15.89 6.82 3.26
C TYR A 199 15.54 8.06 4.08
N ASP A 200 15.65 9.22 3.45
CA ASP A 200 15.16 10.49 3.99
C ASP A 200 13.77 10.80 3.40
N HIS A 201 12.89 11.46 4.16
CA HIS A 201 11.57 11.84 3.67
C HIS A 201 11.11 13.16 4.30
N GLU A 202 10.47 14.04 3.52
CA GLU A 202 10.06 15.38 3.97
C GLU A 202 9.07 15.36 5.16
N GLY A 203 8.32 14.26 5.30
CA GLY A 203 7.38 14.04 6.41
C GLY A 203 7.99 13.46 7.69
N GLU A 204 9.31 13.27 7.73
CA GLU A 204 10.05 12.66 8.84
C GLU A 204 11.13 13.62 9.33
N SER A 205 11.38 13.66 10.64
CA SER A 205 12.45 14.48 11.20
C SER A 205 13.83 13.85 11.07
N GLU A 206 13.88 12.52 10.87
CA GLU A 206 15.10 11.74 10.84
C GLU A 206 15.08 10.74 9.70
N ARG A 207 16.27 10.21 9.38
CA ARG A 207 16.43 9.13 8.41
C ARG A 207 15.70 7.87 8.91
N VAL A 208 14.84 7.31 8.06
CA VAL A 208 14.04 6.12 8.38
C VAL A 208 14.64 4.88 7.75
N CYS A 209 14.79 3.80 8.53
CA CYS A 209 15.16 2.48 8.03
C CYS A 209 13.98 1.52 8.21
N VAL A 210 13.59 0.82 7.14
CA VAL A 210 12.45 -0.10 7.14
C VAL A 210 12.89 -1.49 6.69
N SER A 211 12.69 -2.47 7.56
CA SER A 211 12.82 -3.89 7.25
C SER A 211 11.46 -4.45 6.79
N PRO A 212 11.41 -5.35 5.80
CA PRO A 212 10.18 -6.04 5.45
C PRO A 212 9.78 -7.01 6.57
N GLU A 213 8.48 -7.13 6.86
CA GLU A 213 7.96 -8.16 7.75
C GLU A 213 7.95 -9.51 7.01
N ILE A 214 8.70 -10.48 7.53
CA ILE A 214 8.82 -11.84 7.01
C ILE A 214 8.40 -12.80 8.13
N GLN A 215 7.40 -13.63 7.89
CA GLN A 215 6.89 -14.62 8.85
C GLN A 215 7.27 -16.05 8.45
N PHE A 216 7.48 -16.33 7.16
CA PHE A 216 7.92 -17.62 6.67
C PHE A 216 9.36 -17.89 7.13
N ARG A 217 9.54 -18.85 8.05
CA ARG A 217 10.85 -19.20 8.63
C ARG A 217 11.33 -20.61 8.26
N THR A 218 10.52 -21.38 7.56
CA THR A 218 10.92 -22.72 7.09
C THR A 218 11.81 -22.58 5.87
N ARG A 219 13.05 -23.09 5.93
CA ARG A 219 13.88 -23.19 4.72
C ARG A 219 13.24 -24.16 3.76
N SER A 220 12.98 -23.72 2.53
CA SER A 220 12.30 -24.54 1.53
C SER A 220 12.99 -24.44 0.18
N LYS A 221 13.09 -25.59 -0.48
CA LYS A 221 13.52 -25.70 -1.87
C LYS A 221 12.41 -25.20 -2.77
N VAL A 222 12.62 -24.10 -3.46
CA VAL A 222 11.59 -23.52 -4.33
C VAL A 222 12.09 -23.54 -5.76
N HIS A 223 11.34 -24.21 -6.62
CA HIS A 223 11.52 -24.12 -8.05
C HIS A 223 10.62 -23.01 -8.59
N TRP A 224 11.17 -22.14 -9.43
CA TRP A 224 10.40 -21.12 -10.11
C TRP A 224 10.47 -21.36 -11.61
N ILE A 225 9.30 -21.54 -12.24
CA ILE A 225 9.23 -21.77 -13.68
C ILE A 225 9.52 -20.44 -14.39
N PRO A 226 10.61 -20.34 -15.17
CA PRO A 226 10.99 -19.08 -15.80
C PRO A 226 9.93 -18.60 -16.79
N ALA A 227 9.67 -17.29 -16.81
CA ALA A 227 8.78 -16.69 -17.80
C ALA A 227 9.35 -16.80 -19.21
N ASP A 228 8.45 -16.90 -20.20
CA ASP A 228 8.80 -16.65 -21.59
C ASP A 228 8.87 -15.11 -21.78
N PRO A 229 10.07 -14.53 -22.02
CA PRO A 229 10.25 -13.08 -22.13
C PRO A 229 9.48 -12.48 -23.32
N SER A 230 9.04 -13.30 -24.28
CA SER A 230 8.20 -12.84 -25.39
C SER A 230 6.75 -12.56 -24.96
N LYS A 231 6.30 -13.10 -23.83
CA LYS A 231 4.91 -12.99 -23.37
C LYS A 231 4.61 -11.67 -22.66
N PRO A 232 3.33 -11.27 -22.58
CA PRO A 232 2.90 -10.26 -21.61
C PRO A 232 3.13 -10.76 -20.18
N GLY A 233 3.16 -9.87 -19.19
CA GLY A 233 3.32 -10.25 -17.78
C GLY A 233 4.71 -9.99 -17.20
N TRP A 234 5.67 -9.55 -18.01
CA TRP A 234 7.05 -9.20 -17.60
C TRP A 234 7.17 -8.47 -16.26
N ARG A 235 6.34 -7.44 -16.01
CA ARG A 235 6.39 -6.70 -14.74
C ARG A 235 6.02 -7.54 -13.53
N PHE A 236 5.07 -8.47 -13.66
CA PHE A 236 4.73 -9.37 -12.57
C PHE A 236 5.82 -10.42 -12.36
N HIS A 237 6.40 -10.92 -13.46
CA HIS A 237 7.60 -11.76 -13.39
C HIS A 237 8.72 -11.07 -12.62
N LEU A 238 9.00 -9.80 -12.90
CA LEU A 238 9.99 -9.01 -12.17
C LEU A 238 9.68 -8.91 -10.66
N LEU A 239 8.41 -8.75 -10.26
CA LEU A 239 8.03 -8.76 -8.85
C LEU A 239 8.31 -10.11 -8.19
N VAL A 240 8.01 -11.22 -8.88
CA VAL A 240 8.28 -12.56 -8.36
C VAL A 240 9.78 -12.79 -8.28
N GLU A 241 10.54 -12.41 -9.31
CA GLU A 241 12.00 -12.48 -9.34
C GLU A 241 12.63 -11.74 -8.16
N ASP A 242 12.21 -10.50 -7.96
CA ASP A 242 12.73 -9.61 -6.92
C ASP A 242 12.45 -10.17 -5.52
N GLY A 243 11.25 -10.68 -5.30
CA GLY A 243 10.89 -11.32 -4.03
C GLY A 243 11.63 -12.64 -3.81
N PHE A 244 11.77 -13.43 -4.87
CA PHE A 244 12.42 -14.74 -4.83
C PHE A 244 13.90 -14.65 -4.53
N ALA A 245 14.61 -13.74 -5.20
CA ALA A 245 16.03 -13.52 -4.98
C ALA A 245 16.35 -13.08 -3.54
N LYS A 246 15.42 -12.34 -2.90
CA LYS A 246 15.63 -11.70 -1.60
C LYS A 246 15.08 -12.47 -0.41
N HIS A 247 14.23 -13.47 -0.62
CA HIS A 247 13.59 -14.15 0.49
C HIS A 247 14.61 -15.03 1.26
N PRO A 248 14.85 -14.78 2.57
CA PRO A 248 15.97 -15.39 3.29
C PRO A 248 15.81 -16.89 3.57
N PHE A 249 14.61 -17.43 3.39
CA PHE A 249 14.28 -18.84 3.63
C PHE A 249 14.00 -19.63 2.34
N ILE A 250 14.27 -19.05 1.16
CA ILE A 250 14.19 -19.77 -0.12
C ILE A 250 15.55 -20.35 -0.47
N GLU A 251 15.59 -21.65 -0.71
CA GLU A 251 16.68 -22.33 -1.39
C GLU A 251 16.29 -22.53 -2.86
N PRO A 252 16.87 -21.77 -3.81
CA PRO A 252 16.48 -21.88 -5.20
C PRO A 252 16.93 -23.22 -5.80
N VAL A 253 16.02 -23.92 -6.48
CA VAL A 253 16.34 -25.16 -7.21
C VAL A 253 16.01 -25.05 -8.70
N MET A 254 16.83 -25.70 -9.53
CA MET A 254 16.78 -25.58 -11.00
C MET A 254 15.63 -26.34 -11.63
N ASP A 255 15.15 -27.38 -10.97
CA ASP A 255 14.08 -28.24 -11.45
C ASP A 255 13.08 -28.55 -10.34
N ALA A 256 11.91 -29.04 -10.73
CA ALA A 256 10.82 -29.34 -9.81
C ALA A 256 11.10 -30.59 -8.95
N THR A 257 12.05 -31.45 -9.34
CA THR A 257 12.35 -32.69 -8.65
C THR A 257 12.96 -32.39 -7.28
N GLY A 258 12.25 -32.75 -6.22
CA GLY A 258 12.69 -32.48 -4.84
C GLY A 258 12.51 -31.03 -4.39
N ALA A 259 11.79 -30.20 -5.16
CA ALA A 259 11.32 -28.91 -4.66
C ALA A 259 10.21 -29.10 -3.61
N ASP A 260 10.19 -28.26 -2.58
CA ASP A 260 9.06 -28.19 -1.64
C ASP A 260 7.87 -27.45 -2.26
N PHE A 261 8.17 -26.42 -3.05
CA PHE A 261 7.18 -25.61 -3.75
C PHE A 261 7.62 -25.32 -5.18
N VAL A 262 6.66 -25.24 -6.09
CA VAL A 262 6.88 -24.83 -7.48
C VAL A 262 6.03 -23.61 -7.81
N LEU A 263 6.64 -22.51 -8.22
CA LEU A 263 5.95 -21.28 -8.59
C LEU A 263 5.66 -21.26 -10.10
N TYR A 264 4.40 -21.04 -10.46
CA TYR A 264 3.93 -20.98 -11.84
C TYR A 264 3.14 -19.70 -12.13
N LEU A 265 3.50 -18.99 -13.22
CA LEU A 265 2.90 -17.72 -13.63
C LEU A 265 2.18 -17.87 -14.98
N PRO A 266 0.89 -18.25 -15.02
CA PRO A 266 0.20 -18.69 -16.23
C PRO A 266 0.15 -17.66 -17.37
N VAL A 267 0.18 -16.36 -17.08
CA VAL A 267 0.17 -15.32 -18.12
C VAL A 267 1.54 -15.20 -18.79
N SER A 268 2.60 -15.43 -18.03
CA SER A 268 4.00 -15.39 -18.47
C SER A 268 4.50 -16.74 -19.03
N THR A 269 3.85 -17.85 -18.65
CA THR A 269 4.11 -19.21 -19.14
C THR A 269 2.78 -19.93 -19.37
N ARG A 270 2.26 -19.94 -20.60
CA ARG A 270 0.87 -20.39 -20.85
C ARG A 270 0.63 -21.88 -20.65
N THR A 271 1.65 -22.68 -20.91
CA THR A 271 1.54 -24.14 -20.81
C THR A 271 1.96 -24.52 -19.40
N PRO A 272 1.05 -25.06 -18.57
CA PRO A 272 1.46 -25.60 -17.29
C PRO A 272 2.46 -26.74 -17.53
N PRO A 273 3.38 -26.99 -16.59
CA PRO A 273 4.33 -28.10 -16.74
C PRO A 273 3.60 -29.41 -16.99
N SER A 274 4.11 -30.25 -17.90
CA SER A 274 3.44 -31.52 -18.24
C SER A 274 3.33 -32.48 -17.06
N TRP A 275 4.26 -32.40 -16.11
CA TRP A 275 4.35 -33.25 -14.92
C TRP A 275 3.33 -32.92 -13.83
N ILE A 276 2.65 -31.76 -13.92
CA ILE A 276 1.57 -31.32 -13.01
C ILE A 276 0.40 -32.32 -12.86
N ARG A 277 0.33 -33.32 -13.74
CA ARG A 277 -0.70 -34.37 -13.73
C ARG A 277 -0.36 -35.52 -12.78
N ASP A 278 0.85 -35.58 -12.24
CA ASP A 278 1.19 -36.51 -11.17
C ASP A 278 0.61 -36.01 -9.84
N LYS A 279 -0.26 -36.81 -9.22
CA LYS A 279 -0.91 -36.51 -7.94
C LYS A 279 0.08 -36.19 -6.81
N LYS A 280 1.30 -36.75 -6.85
CA LYS A 280 2.34 -36.48 -5.85
C LYS A 280 2.89 -35.06 -5.98
N GLU A 281 3.03 -34.58 -7.21
CA GLU A 281 3.64 -33.27 -7.55
C GLU A 281 2.62 -32.12 -7.55
N GLN A 282 1.33 -32.43 -7.74
CA GLN A 282 0.22 -31.47 -7.55
C GLN A 282 0.25 -30.78 -6.18
N ARG A 283 0.82 -31.45 -5.16
CA ARG A 283 0.96 -30.90 -3.80
C ARG A 283 2.07 -29.86 -3.64
N GLN A 284 2.84 -29.57 -4.69
CA GLN A 284 3.93 -28.59 -4.65
C GLN A 284 3.59 -27.30 -5.41
N LEU A 285 2.66 -27.36 -6.36
CA LEU A 285 2.43 -26.25 -7.28
C LEU A 285 1.65 -25.10 -6.65
N ILE A 286 2.21 -23.91 -6.74
CA ILE A 286 1.60 -22.63 -6.40
C ILE A 286 1.41 -21.82 -7.68
N VAL A 287 0.16 -21.46 -7.96
CA VAL A 287 -0.20 -20.69 -9.15
C VAL A 287 -0.31 -19.21 -8.78
N LEU A 288 0.41 -18.35 -9.48
CA LEU A 288 0.39 -16.89 -9.30
C LEU A 288 -0.24 -16.24 -10.54
N ASP A 289 -1.57 -16.14 -10.57
CA ASP A 289 -2.33 -15.69 -11.74
C ASP A 289 -2.46 -14.17 -11.80
N GLU A 290 -1.62 -13.53 -12.63
CA GLU A 290 -1.75 -12.13 -13.00
C GLU A 290 -2.73 -11.86 -14.14
N GLY A 291 -3.70 -12.72 -14.44
CA GLY A 291 -4.72 -12.46 -15.45
C GLY A 291 -5.63 -11.29 -15.08
N ASP A 292 -5.96 -10.46 -16.07
CA ASP A 292 -7.02 -9.45 -15.96
C ASP A 292 -8.38 -10.17 -15.92
N GLY A 293 -9.18 -9.92 -14.87
CA GLY A 293 -10.49 -10.55 -14.66
C GLY A 293 -10.51 -11.59 -13.54
N ALA A 294 -11.64 -11.70 -12.83
CA ALA A 294 -11.73 -12.43 -11.56
C ALA A 294 -11.97 -13.94 -11.64
N GLY A 295 -11.86 -14.51 -12.84
CA GLY A 295 -11.87 -15.95 -13.05
C GLY A 295 -10.49 -16.58 -12.88
N TYR A 296 -10.45 -17.90 -13.00
CA TYR A 296 -9.21 -18.67 -13.10
C TYR A 296 -8.67 -18.71 -14.54
N PHE A 297 -7.38 -18.99 -14.66
CA PHE A 297 -6.71 -19.27 -15.92
C PHE A 297 -7.17 -20.63 -16.51
N PRO A 298 -7.72 -20.69 -17.74
CA PRO A 298 -8.37 -21.90 -18.25
C PRO A 298 -7.50 -23.16 -18.35
N ALA A 299 -6.18 -23.00 -18.46
CA ALA A 299 -5.26 -24.14 -18.60
C ALA A 299 -4.92 -24.83 -17.27
N VAL A 300 -5.30 -24.24 -16.13
CA VAL A 300 -5.06 -24.80 -14.79
C VAL A 300 -6.38 -25.30 -14.24
N LYS A 301 -6.47 -26.56 -13.84
CA LYS A 301 -7.67 -27.14 -13.21
C LYS A 301 -7.58 -27.08 -11.68
N GLN A 302 -8.72 -27.24 -11.01
CA GLN A 302 -8.81 -27.17 -9.54
C GLN A 302 -7.92 -28.19 -8.82
N ASP A 303 -7.67 -29.35 -9.44
CA ASP A 303 -6.87 -30.42 -8.84
C ASP A 303 -5.37 -30.34 -9.22
N ASP A 304 -4.98 -29.38 -10.05
CA ASP A 304 -3.61 -29.28 -10.55
C ASP A 304 -2.65 -28.57 -9.56
N TYR A 305 -3.14 -28.01 -8.45
CA TYR A 305 -2.35 -27.14 -7.58
C TYR A 305 -2.55 -27.38 -6.08
N LEU A 306 -1.54 -26.96 -5.30
CA LEU A 306 -1.62 -26.80 -3.85
C LEU A 306 -2.37 -25.52 -3.49
N ALA A 307 -1.98 -24.39 -4.09
CA ALA A 307 -2.61 -23.09 -3.84
C ALA A 307 -2.67 -22.26 -5.13
N TYR A 308 -3.76 -21.50 -5.28
CA TYR A 308 -3.99 -20.62 -6.42
C TYR A 308 -4.20 -19.19 -5.94
N PHE A 309 -3.27 -18.32 -6.28
CA PHE A 309 -3.31 -16.90 -5.94
C PHE A 309 -3.74 -16.09 -7.16
N LYS A 310 -4.83 -15.34 -7.01
CA LYS A 310 -5.44 -14.56 -8.07
C LYS A 310 -5.33 -13.08 -7.81
N ARG A 311 -4.69 -12.35 -8.74
CA ARG A 311 -4.52 -10.91 -8.62
C ARG A 311 -5.82 -10.12 -8.70
N SER A 312 -6.58 -10.36 -9.77
CA SER A 312 -7.85 -9.68 -10.01
C SER A 312 -8.97 -10.31 -9.19
N TRP A 313 -8.92 -10.31 -7.85
CA TRP A 313 -9.83 -11.10 -7.00
C TRP A 313 -11.32 -10.76 -7.14
N VAL A 314 -11.60 -9.49 -7.43
CA VAL A 314 -12.96 -8.93 -7.48
C VAL A 314 -13.37 -8.56 -8.90
N SER A 315 -14.68 -8.64 -9.16
CA SER A 315 -15.27 -8.14 -10.41
C SER A 315 -15.69 -6.70 -10.22
N LYS A 316 -15.34 -5.83 -11.17
CA LYS A 316 -15.80 -4.44 -11.23
C LYS A 316 -16.59 -4.18 -12.50
N ARG A 317 -17.49 -3.19 -12.46
CA ARG A 317 -18.13 -2.63 -13.65
C ARG A 317 -18.05 -1.12 -13.55
N ASP A 318 -17.21 -0.54 -14.41
CA ASP A 318 -17.01 0.90 -14.46
C ASP A 318 -16.56 1.48 -13.09
N GLY A 319 -15.66 0.77 -12.43
CA GLY A 319 -15.10 1.20 -11.15
C GLY A 319 -15.94 0.79 -9.93
N ALA A 320 -17.19 0.37 -10.12
CA ALA A 320 -18.04 -0.13 -9.05
C ALA A 320 -17.80 -1.62 -8.81
N TYR A 321 -17.73 -2.04 -7.54
CA TYR A 321 -17.67 -3.44 -7.15
C TYR A 321 -18.98 -4.17 -7.51
N THR A 322 -18.87 -5.32 -8.18
CA THR A 322 -20.02 -6.14 -8.58
C THR A 322 -20.00 -7.54 -7.98
N GLY A 323 -19.13 -7.80 -7.01
CA GLY A 323 -18.98 -9.11 -6.39
C GLY A 323 -17.66 -9.79 -6.73
N HIS A 324 -17.66 -11.10 -6.54
CA HIS A 324 -16.51 -11.96 -6.80
C HIS A 324 -16.64 -12.65 -8.16
N GLY A 325 -15.51 -12.89 -8.83
CA GLY A 325 -15.51 -13.70 -10.04
C GLY A 325 -15.78 -15.17 -9.77
N ARG A 326 -15.79 -16.00 -10.82
CA ARG A 326 -15.85 -17.46 -10.68
C ARG A 326 -14.57 -17.95 -10.00
N ARG A 327 -14.71 -18.64 -8.87
CA ARG A 327 -13.59 -19.19 -8.10
C ARG A 327 -13.58 -20.71 -8.17
N TYR A 328 -12.40 -21.29 -8.02
CA TYR A 328 -12.31 -22.67 -7.59
C TYR A 328 -12.69 -22.80 -6.13
N GLN A 329 -13.24 -23.96 -5.76
CA GLN A 329 -13.65 -24.19 -4.37
C GLN A 329 -12.44 -24.46 -3.46
N ARG A 330 -11.36 -25.00 -4.02
CA ARG A 330 -10.18 -25.43 -3.28
C ARG A 330 -9.07 -24.40 -3.37
N HIS A 331 -8.55 -23.99 -2.21
CA HIS A 331 -7.31 -23.21 -2.01
C HIS A 331 -7.08 -22.07 -3.03
N TYR A 332 -8.15 -21.33 -3.31
CA TYR A 332 -8.18 -20.20 -4.22
C TYR A 332 -8.18 -18.91 -3.40
N TYR A 333 -7.22 -18.02 -3.64
CA TYR A 333 -6.86 -16.94 -2.73
C TYR A 333 -6.55 -15.63 -3.45
N PRO A 334 -6.72 -14.46 -2.77
CA PRO A 334 -6.38 -13.18 -3.36
C PRO A 334 -4.87 -12.93 -3.39
N LEU A 335 -4.46 -12.09 -4.33
CA LEU A 335 -3.09 -11.60 -4.44
C LEU A 335 -3.13 -10.11 -4.79
N ALA A 336 -2.50 -9.25 -3.99
CA ALA A 336 -2.26 -7.88 -4.42
C ALA A 336 -0.89 -7.76 -5.10
N TYR A 337 -0.68 -6.69 -5.84
CA TYR A 337 0.66 -6.33 -6.32
C TYR A 337 1.57 -5.92 -5.15
N SER A 338 2.78 -5.49 -5.48
CA SER A 338 3.81 -5.11 -4.52
C SER A 338 4.76 -4.08 -5.13
N ILE A 339 5.62 -3.53 -4.29
CA ILE A 339 6.77 -2.70 -4.67
C ILE A 339 7.92 -3.64 -5.03
N ALA A 340 8.43 -3.53 -6.26
CA ALA A 340 9.79 -4.02 -6.54
C ALA A 340 10.79 -2.98 -6.05
N ASP A 341 11.96 -3.44 -5.61
CA ASP A 341 13.00 -2.53 -5.12
C ASP A 341 13.46 -1.56 -6.21
N SER A 342 13.38 -1.95 -7.48
CA SER A 342 13.68 -1.09 -8.63
C SER A 342 12.72 0.10 -8.82
N TYR A 343 11.59 0.14 -8.10
CA TYR A 343 10.68 1.29 -8.09
C TYR A 343 11.16 2.36 -7.10
N PHE A 344 11.87 1.92 -6.05
CA PHE A 344 12.28 2.74 -4.92
C PHE A 344 13.73 3.22 -5.10
N ASP A 345 13.94 4.53 -4.99
CA ASP A 345 15.26 5.14 -5.10
C ASP A 345 15.67 5.77 -3.77
N ALA A 346 16.17 4.92 -2.87
CA ALA A 346 16.58 5.32 -1.52
C ALA A 346 17.58 6.50 -1.52
N ALA A 347 18.45 6.55 -2.54
CA ALA A 347 19.50 7.54 -2.62
C ALA A 347 18.97 8.93 -2.94
N ASN A 348 17.87 9.03 -3.70
CA ASN A 348 17.24 10.28 -4.09
C ASN A 348 16.02 10.66 -3.24
N MET A 349 15.52 9.76 -2.39
CA MET A 349 14.42 10.09 -1.49
C MET A 349 14.78 11.22 -0.51
N GLY A 350 13.86 12.15 -0.30
CA GLY A 350 14.04 13.34 0.55
C GLY A 350 14.95 14.42 -0.04
N LYS A 351 15.65 14.15 -1.14
CA LYS A 351 16.59 15.09 -1.78
C LYS A 351 16.02 15.80 -3.00
N MET A 352 14.94 15.26 -3.57
CA MET A 352 14.26 15.84 -4.72
C MET A 352 13.12 16.74 -4.29
N ALA A 353 13.14 17.99 -4.76
CA ALA A 353 12.03 18.91 -4.52
C ALA A 353 10.74 18.43 -5.20
N ARG A 354 9.64 18.37 -4.45
CA ARG A 354 8.30 18.03 -4.96
C ARG A 354 7.65 19.22 -5.69
N THR A 355 8.12 19.47 -6.91
CA THR A 355 7.71 20.60 -7.76
C THR A 355 6.40 20.44 -8.54
N ILE A 356 5.78 19.25 -8.52
CA ILE A 356 4.47 18.97 -9.14
C ILE A 356 3.47 18.85 -8.01
N ASP A 357 2.38 19.61 -8.03
CA ASP A 357 1.37 19.56 -6.98
C ASP A 357 0.52 18.30 -7.10
N ILE A 358 0.01 18.01 -8.30
CA ILE A 358 -0.81 16.83 -8.58
C ILE A 358 -0.30 16.08 -9.81
N LEU A 359 -0.13 14.77 -9.69
CA LEU A 359 0.14 13.88 -10.82
C LEU A 359 -0.90 12.76 -10.92
N CYS A 360 -1.61 12.71 -12.05
CA CYS A 360 -2.49 11.60 -12.42
C CYS A 360 -1.98 10.96 -13.70
N SER A 361 -1.26 9.84 -13.59
CA SER A 361 -0.62 9.17 -14.73
C SER A 361 -1.47 8.08 -15.41
N ASN A 362 -2.79 8.14 -15.17
CA ASN A 362 -3.75 7.21 -15.75
C ASN A 362 -3.87 7.43 -17.26
N ARG A 363 -4.06 6.33 -18.01
CA ARG A 363 -4.22 6.39 -19.47
C ARG A 363 -5.71 6.43 -19.81
N PRO A 364 -6.24 7.52 -20.39
CA PRO A 364 -7.63 7.56 -20.81
C PRO A 364 -7.83 6.59 -21.98
N HIS A 365 -8.89 5.79 -21.91
CA HIS A 365 -9.24 4.78 -22.90
C HIS A 365 -10.73 4.41 -22.78
N GLU A 366 -11.42 4.18 -23.91
CA GLU A 366 -12.86 3.83 -23.94
C GLU A 366 -13.19 2.59 -23.11
N ARG A 367 -12.34 1.56 -23.17
CA ARG A 367 -12.44 0.34 -22.34
C ARG A 367 -12.04 0.51 -20.87
N GLN A 368 -11.66 1.72 -20.46
CA GLN A 368 -11.29 2.07 -19.08
C GLN A 368 -11.99 3.37 -18.67
N PRO A 369 -13.34 3.40 -18.70
CA PRO A 369 -14.13 4.61 -18.46
C PRO A 369 -13.82 5.27 -17.12
N THR A 370 -13.61 4.49 -16.06
CA THR A 370 -13.23 4.99 -14.73
C THR A 370 -11.93 5.77 -14.77
N ARG A 371 -10.88 5.25 -15.42
CA ARG A 371 -9.60 5.97 -15.54
C ARG A 371 -9.73 7.24 -16.35
N SER A 372 -10.50 7.18 -17.44
CA SER A 372 -10.78 8.36 -18.27
C SER A 372 -11.51 9.44 -17.47
N ARG A 373 -12.48 9.06 -16.64
CA ARG A 373 -13.22 9.96 -15.74
C ARG A 373 -12.29 10.62 -14.71
N ILE A 374 -11.45 9.85 -14.03
CA ILE A 374 -10.52 10.45 -13.05
C ILE A 374 -9.52 11.38 -13.73
N VAL A 375 -9.04 11.05 -14.93
CA VAL A 375 -8.19 11.97 -15.72
C VAL A 375 -8.95 13.25 -16.08
N SER A 376 -10.22 13.17 -16.47
CA SER A 376 -11.02 14.36 -16.78
C SER A 376 -11.24 15.25 -15.55
N TRP A 377 -11.53 14.65 -14.39
CA TRP A 377 -11.66 15.41 -13.14
C TRP A 377 -10.40 16.21 -12.79
N ILE A 378 -9.21 15.62 -12.99
CA ILE A 378 -7.96 16.34 -12.76
C ILE A 378 -7.79 17.48 -13.76
N HIS A 379 -8.14 17.31 -15.03
CA HIS A 379 -8.14 18.43 -15.98
C HIS A 379 -9.09 19.54 -15.54
N ASP A 380 -10.33 19.21 -15.19
CA ASP A 380 -11.34 20.18 -14.72
C ASP A 380 -10.85 20.93 -13.47
N TYR A 381 -10.16 20.23 -12.57
CA TYR A 381 -9.55 20.84 -11.38
C TYR A 381 -8.42 21.80 -11.76
N LEU A 382 -7.47 21.39 -12.61
CA LEU A 382 -6.35 22.24 -13.01
C LEU A 382 -6.78 23.47 -13.83
N GLU A 383 -7.87 23.37 -14.60
CA GLU A 383 -8.46 24.50 -15.31
C GLU A 383 -9.05 25.54 -14.35
N LYS A 384 -9.64 25.10 -13.22
CA LYS A 384 -10.22 25.98 -12.20
C LYS A 384 -9.19 26.54 -11.22
N HIS A 385 -8.06 25.86 -11.05
CA HIS A 385 -7.00 26.20 -10.11
C HIS A 385 -5.67 26.45 -10.85
N ALA A 386 -5.59 27.59 -11.55
CA ALA A 386 -4.47 27.91 -12.44
C ALA A 386 -3.10 28.04 -11.74
N ASP A 387 -3.09 28.22 -10.42
CA ASP A 387 -1.90 28.24 -9.56
C ASP A 387 -1.36 26.85 -9.23
N VAL A 388 -2.17 25.80 -9.41
CA VAL A 388 -1.80 24.40 -9.13
C VAL A 388 -1.04 23.79 -10.31
N LYS A 389 0.18 23.33 -10.06
CA LYS A 389 1.04 22.70 -11.06
C LYS A 389 0.73 21.22 -11.19
N GLY A 390 -0.13 20.88 -12.14
CA GLY A 390 -0.56 19.49 -12.34
C GLY A 390 -0.11 18.82 -13.64
N ILE A 391 -0.11 17.49 -13.63
CA ILE A 391 -0.02 16.64 -14.81
C ILE A 391 -1.14 15.62 -14.78
N ALA A 392 -2.01 15.65 -15.78
CA ALA A 392 -3.04 14.64 -16.00
C ALA A 392 -2.75 13.86 -17.29
N GLY A 393 -2.92 12.54 -17.23
CA GLY A 393 -2.76 11.64 -18.36
C GLY A 393 -1.38 11.00 -18.52
N ASP A 394 -1.11 10.54 -19.74
CA ASP A 394 0.10 9.79 -20.07
C ASP A 394 1.39 10.60 -19.98
N VAL A 395 2.25 10.33 -18.99
CA VAL A 395 3.54 11.04 -18.88
C VAL A 395 4.65 10.50 -19.79
N ASN A 396 4.51 9.29 -20.33
CA ASN A 396 5.49 8.69 -21.22
C ASN A 396 4.83 7.87 -22.35
N SER A 397 5.65 7.33 -23.25
CA SER A 397 5.26 6.28 -24.21
C SER A 397 5.70 4.87 -23.76
N GLY A 398 6.27 4.77 -22.55
CA GLY A 398 6.84 3.54 -22.02
C GLY A 398 5.82 2.41 -21.96
N GLY A 399 6.22 1.24 -22.46
CA GLY A 399 5.42 0.03 -22.44
C GLY A 399 5.46 -0.67 -21.07
N ARG A 400 4.66 -1.72 -20.91
CA ARG A 400 4.66 -2.58 -19.72
C ARG A 400 5.95 -3.41 -19.53
N ARG A 401 6.97 -3.21 -20.37
CA ARG A 401 8.21 -4.01 -20.43
C ARG A 401 9.43 -3.30 -19.86
N GLU A 402 9.31 -2.02 -19.53
CA GLU A 402 10.42 -1.23 -19.01
C GLU A 402 10.02 -0.52 -17.71
N ILE A 403 11.05 -0.32 -16.89
CA ILE A 403 11.06 0.66 -15.80
C ILE A 403 11.46 1.98 -16.45
N ASN A 404 10.58 2.96 -16.40
CA ASN A 404 10.76 4.20 -17.13
C ASN A 404 11.12 5.32 -16.15
N GLU A 405 12.38 5.76 -16.15
CA GLU A 405 12.84 6.77 -15.19
C GLU A 405 12.09 8.10 -15.29
N VAL A 406 11.66 8.51 -16.49
CA VAL A 406 10.87 9.73 -16.65
C VAL A 406 9.53 9.63 -15.89
N TYR A 407 8.91 8.46 -15.91
CA TYR A 407 7.68 8.18 -15.15
C TYR A 407 7.92 8.22 -13.64
N PHE A 408 8.93 7.50 -13.14
CA PHE A 408 9.24 7.49 -11.72
C PHE A 408 9.72 8.84 -11.20
N ASN A 409 10.53 9.57 -11.97
CA ASN A 409 10.96 10.94 -11.62
C ASN A 409 9.78 11.92 -11.59
N SER A 410 8.76 11.71 -12.42
CA SER A 410 7.53 12.53 -12.33
C SER A 410 6.80 12.26 -11.02
N MET A 411 6.69 11.00 -10.58
CA MET A 411 6.07 10.66 -9.29
C MET A 411 6.89 11.14 -8.10
N ARG A 412 8.22 10.99 -8.12
CA ARG A 412 9.12 11.49 -7.06
C ARG A 412 9.04 13.01 -6.89
N ARG A 413 8.74 13.74 -7.97
CA ARG A 413 8.53 15.21 -7.95
C ARG A 413 7.10 15.62 -7.60
N ALA A 414 6.15 14.69 -7.44
CA ALA A 414 4.77 15.01 -7.14
C ALA A 414 4.52 15.09 -5.61
N LYS A 415 3.71 16.04 -5.16
CA LYS A 415 3.19 16.09 -3.78
C LYS A 415 2.08 15.06 -3.61
N ILE A 416 1.11 15.07 -4.53
CA ILE A 416 -0.02 14.14 -4.58
C ILE A 416 0.06 13.33 -5.88
N VAL A 417 -0.04 12.01 -5.78
CA VAL A 417 -0.21 11.11 -6.92
C VAL A 417 -1.60 10.50 -6.87
N VAL A 418 -2.41 10.78 -7.90
CA VAL A 418 -3.76 10.24 -8.04
C VAL A 418 -3.69 9.00 -8.93
N THR A 419 -4.16 7.87 -8.40
CA THR A 419 -4.21 6.57 -9.06
C THR A 419 -5.64 6.06 -9.10
N CYS A 420 -5.95 5.21 -10.08
CA CYS A 420 -7.27 4.60 -10.19
C CYS A 420 -7.13 3.17 -10.70
N ASN A 421 -7.76 2.23 -10.00
CA ASN A 421 -7.87 0.86 -10.43
C ASN A 421 -8.54 0.75 -11.81
N PRO A 422 -8.30 -0.35 -12.55
CA PRO A 422 -8.99 -0.61 -13.81
C PRO A 422 -10.51 -0.67 -13.65
N SER A 423 -11.23 -0.39 -14.73
CA SER A 423 -12.70 -0.29 -14.68
C SER A 423 -13.42 -1.61 -14.42
N HIS A 424 -12.79 -2.74 -14.74
CA HIS A 424 -13.46 -4.05 -14.77
C HIS A 424 -12.84 -5.10 -13.85
N TRP A 425 -11.70 -4.79 -13.24
CA TRP A 425 -10.98 -5.64 -12.30
C TRP A 425 -10.16 -4.76 -11.38
N GLU A 426 -9.63 -5.34 -10.32
CA GLU A 426 -8.80 -4.62 -9.36
C GLU A 426 -7.33 -5.07 -9.41
N GLY A 427 -6.46 -4.20 -8.93
CA GLY A 427 -5.03 -4.42 -8.87
C GLY A 427 -4.35 -3.83 -10.09
N ASP A 428 -3.46 -2.87 -9.83
CA ASP A 428 -2.51 -2.36 -10.81
C ASP A 428 -1.15 -2.04 -10.19
N PHE A 429 -0.14 -1.91 -11.04
CA PHE A 429 1.20 -1.53 -10.59
C PHE A 429 1.26 -0.07 -10.12
N ARG A 430 0.43 0.82 -10.68
CA ARG A 430 0.54 2.28 -10.47
C ARG A 430 0.35 2.65 -9.00
N THR A 431 -0.54 1.96 -8.30
CA THR A 431 -0.77 2.20 -6.87
C THR A 431 0.52 1.97 -6.06
N PHE A 432 1.20 0.85 -6.28
CA PHE A 432 2.45 0.52 -5.58
C PHE A 432 3.64 1.33 -6.10
N GLU A 433 3.68 1.65 -7.39
CA GLU A 433 4.68 2.56 -7.98
C GLU A 433 4.56 3.99 -7.39
N ALA A 434 3.32 4.46 -7.16
CA ALA A 434 3.04 5.76 -6.54
C ALA A 434 3.46 5.76 -5.07
N LEU A 435 3.10 4.72 -4.31
CA LEU A 435 3.54 4.57 -2.91
C LEU A 435 5.07 4.56 -2.79
N ALA A 436 5.76 3.85 -3.69
CA ALA A 436 7.22 3.81 -3.72
C ALA A 436 7.89 5.16 -4.05
N SER A 437 7.14 6.15 -4.55
CA SER A 437 7.67 7.50 -4.79
C SER A 437 7.69 8.40 -3.54
N GLY A 438 7.06 7.94 -2.45
CA GLY A 438 6.86 8.72 -1.23
C GLY A 438 5.87 9.87 -1.36
N ALA A 439 5.15 10.00 -2.48
CA ALA A 439 4.10 11.00 -2.60
C ALA A 439 2.86 10.59 -1.78
N LEU A 440 2.00 11.57 -1.43
CA LEU A 440 0.67 11.28 -0.92
C LEU A 440 -0.13 10.58 -2.02
N VAL A 441 -0.66 9.39 -1.76
CA VAL A 441 -1.39 8.61 -2.78
C VAL A 441 -2.89 8.75 -2.57
N PHE A 442 -3.57 9.23 -3.60
CA PHE A 442 -5.02 9.13 -3.73
C PHE A 442 -5.36 7.89 -4.55
N VAL A 443 -6.26 7.05 -4.05
CA VAL A 443 -6.66 5.80 -4.70
C VAL A 443 -8.18 5.60 -4.59
N ASP A 444 -8.81 4.98 -5.59
CA ASP A 444 -10.21 4.58 -5.47
C ASP A 444 -10.37 3.39 -4.51
N GLU A 445 -11.60 3.13 -4.05
CA GLU A 445 -11.89 1.99 -3.17
C GLU A 445 -11.31 0.66 -3.71
N MET A 446 -10.63 -0.08 -2.82
CA MET A 446 -10.04 -1.39 -3.10
C MET A 446 -10.70 -2.50 -2.25
N TYR A 447 -11.13 -3.57 -2.92
CA TYR A 447 -11.92 -4.67 -2.35
C TYR A 447 -11.18 -6.01 -2.29
N THR A 448 -10.00 -6.11 -2.91
CA THR A 448 -9.15 -7.30 -2.92
C THR A 448 -8.49 -7.45 -1.55
N PRO A 449 -8.74 -8.54 -0.83
CA PRO A 449 -8.09 -8.76 0.45
C PRO A 449 -6.59 -8.93 0.27
N HIS A 450 -5.82 -8.28 1.14
CA HIS A 450 -4.38 -8.46 1.20
C HIS A 450 -3.89 -8.25 2.63
N PRO A 451 -2.79 -8.93 3.05
CA PRO A 451 -2.27 -8.79 4.39
C PRO A 451 -1.92 -7.33 4.67
N ARG A 452 -2.20 -6.85 5.89
CA ARG A 452 -1.86 -5.49 6.36
C ARG A 452 -2.32 -4.41 5.38
N PRO A 453 -3.62 -4.23 5.18
CA PRO A 453 -4.08 -3.34 4.14
C PRO A 453 -3.77 -1.86 4.42
N PHE A 454 -3.88 -1.04 3.37
CA PHE A 454 -3.77 0.41 3.51
C PHE A 454 -5.03 0.95 4.17
N VAL A 455 -4.90 2.02 4.93
CA VAL A 455 -5.98 2.63 5.71
C VAL A 455 -6.17 4.07 5.24
N ASP A 456 -7.42 4.44 4.95
CA ASP A 456 -7.79 5.81 4.57
C ASP A 456 -7.47 6.79 5.70
N GLY A 457 -6.82 7.91 5.38
CA GLY A 457 -6.42 8.90 6.38
C GLY A 457 -5.17 8.53 7.20
N GLU A 458 -4.58 7.35 6.98
CA GLU A 458 -3.34 6.93 7.66
C GLU A 458 -2.22 6.64 6.66
N HIS A 459 -2.52 5.90 5.60
CA HIS A 459 -1.53 5.45 4.62
C HIS A 459 -1.78 6.02 3.22
N VAL A 460 -3.05 6.19 2.88
CA VAL A 460 -3.52 6.68 1.59
C VAL A 460 -4.75 7.55 1.81
N VAL A 461 -5.16 8.27 0.76
CA VAL A 461 -6.46 8.94 0.70
C VAL A 461 -7.36 8.14 -0.24
N VAL A 462 -8.41 7.54 0.29
CA VAL A 462 -9.38 6.78 -0.50
C VAL A 462 -10.47 7.73 -1.01
N TYR A 463 -10.85 7.63 -2.28
CA TYR A 463 -11.93 8.45 -2.84
C TYR A 463 -13.00 7.62 -3.57
N ASP A 464 -14.21 8.16 -3.64
CA ASP A 464 -15.30 7.60 -4.44
C ASP A 464 -15.17 8.05 -5.90
N ASN A 465 -14.99 7.10 -6.81
CA ASN A 465 -14.87 7.38 -8.24
C ASN A 465 -16.20 7.78 -8.92
N SER A 466 -17.27 7.98 -8.14
CA SER A 466 -18.55 8.53 -8.55
C SER A 466 -18.86 9.93 -7.97
N ASP A 467 -17.98 10.49 -7.13
CA ASP A 467 -18.19 11.76 -6.41
C ASP A 467 -17.08 12.80 -6.69
N PRO A 468 -17.17 13.56 -7.80
CA PRO A 468 -16.13 14.53 -8.15
C PRO A 468 -16.01 15.67 -7.13
N ASP A 469 -17.11 16.10 -6.52
CA ASP A 469 -17.11 17.23 -5.60
C ASP A 469 -16.38 16.87 -4.30
N ALA A 470 -16.68 15.71 -3.72
CA ALA A 470 -15.95 15.20 -2.56
C ALA A 470 -14.47 14.94 -2.89
N PHE A 471 -14.18 14.48 -4.11
CA PHE A 471 -12.81 14.30 -4.59
C PHE A 471 -12.03 15.62 -4.65
N PHE A 472 -12.63 16.70 -5.20
CA PHE A 472 -12.01 18.02 -5.25
C PHE A 472 -11.79 18.62 -3.87
N GLN A 473 -12.74 18.46 -2.95
CA GLN A 473 -12.58 18.90 -1.56
C GLN A 473 -11.37 18.25 -0.88
N LYS A 474 -11.13 16.95 -1.12
CA LYS A 474 -9.94 16.27 -0.61
C LYS A 474 -8.65 16.83 -1.22
N LEU A 475 -8.64 17.15 -2.53
CA LEU A 475 -7.48 17.80 -3.15
C LEU A 475 -7.20 19.17 -2.53
N ASP A 476 -8.22 20.03 -2.40
CA ASP A 476 -8.10 21.36 -1.79
C ASP A 476 -7.54 21.27 -0.37
N TYR A 477 -8.06 20.32 0.41
CA TYR A 477 -7.62 20.09 1.78
C TYR A 477 -6.13 19.74 1.85
N TYR A 478 -5.69 18.67 1.18
CA TYR A 478 -4.30 18.23 1.29
C TYR A 478 -3.29 19.15 0.60
N LEU A 479 -3.70 19.94 -0.40
CA LEU A 479 -2.87 20.99 -0.97
C LEU A 479 -2.68 22.17 -0.02
N SER A 480 -3.71 22.52 0.77
CA SER A 480 -3.63 23.58 1.79
C SER A 480 -3.03 23.12 3.13
N HIS A 481 -2.90 21.80 3.35
CA HIS A 481 -2.32 21.20 4.56
C HIS A 481 -1.06 20.37 4.26
N PRO A 482 0.02 20.99 3.73
CA PRO A 482 1.18 20.26 3.21
C PRO A 482 1.92 19.42 4.26
N GLN A 483 1.97 19.87 5.53
CA GLN A 483 2.62 19.12 6.61
C GLN A 483 1.87 17.82 6.92
N GLU A 484 0.54 17.87 6.92
CA GLU A 484 -0.30 16.69 7.12
C GLU A 484 -0.20 15.72 5.95
N ALA A 485 -0.26 16.26 4.72
CA ALA A 485 -0.07 15.49 3.50
C ALA A 485 1.29 14.76 3.50
N GLN A 486 2.36 15.43 3.92
CA GLN A 486 3.71 14.84 4.01
C GLN A 486 3.80 13.75 5.08
N LYS A 487 3.18 13.92 6.25
CA LYS A 487 3.12 12.89 7.30
C LYS A 487 2.40 11.64 6.80
N LEU A 488 1.24 11.80 6.17
CA LEU A 488 0.45 10.70 5.63
C LEU A 488 1.21 9.98 4.50
N ALA A 489 1.86 10.74 3.61
CA ALA A 489 2.71 10.19 2.56
C ALA A 489 3.88 9.36 3.12
N ALA A 490 4.52 9.84 4.20
CA ALA A 490 5.60 9.14 4.87
C ALA A 490 5.12 7.82 5.49
N ALA A 491 3.98 7.85 6.19
CA ALA A 491 3.34 6.68 6.76
C ALA A 491 2.97 5.65 5.67
N GLY A 492 2.38 6.11 4.56
CA GLY A 492 2.04 5.27 3.40
C GLY A 492 3.26 4.57 2.80
N LEU A 493 4.36 5.30 2.56
CA LEU A 493 5.62 4.74 2.07
C LEU A 493 6.19 3.70 3.05
N ARG A 494 6.26 4.04 4.34
CA ARG A 494 6.79 3.16 5.38
C ARG A 494 6.00 1.86 5.47
N HIS A 495 4.67 1.94 5.46
CA HIS A 495 3.78 0.78 5.46
C HIS A 495 3.97 -0.08 4.21
N ALA A 496 4.05 0.55 3.04
CA ALA A 496 4.27 -0.16 1.78
C ALA A 496 5.63 -0.87 1.74
N LEU A 497 6.70 -0.23 2.21
CA LEU A 497 8.03 -0.84 2.30
C LEU A 497 8.10 -1.98 3.32
N ARG A 498 7.35 -1.89 4.42
CA ARG A 498 7.33 -2.94 5.45
C ARG A 498 6.52 -4.17 5.02
N TYR A 499 5.36 -3.97 4.41
CA TYR A 499 4.36 -5.03 4.22
C TYR A 499 4.08 -5.41 2.78
N HIS A 500 4.43 -4.53 1.83
CA HIS A 500 4.01 -4.66 0.43
C HIS A 500 5.19 -4.66 -0.54
N ARG A 501 6.39 -5.03 -0.10
CA ARG A 501 7.50 -5.32 -1.02
C ARG A 501 7.33 -6.66 -1.71
N ALA A 502 8.02 -6.84 -2.83
CA ALA A 502 8.08 -8.10 -3.56
C ALA A 502 8.44 -9.29 -2.65
N VAL A 503 9.42 -9.11 -1.76
CA VAL A 503 9.81 -10.13 -0.77
C VAL A 503 8.69 -10.42 0.24
N SER A 504 7.96 -9.40 0.71
CA SER A 504 6.80 -9.57 1.59
C SER A 504 5.64 -10.28 0.88
N ARG A 505 5.46 -10.02 -0.42
CA ARG A 505 4.43 -10.70 -1.22
C ARG A 505 4.75 -12.18 -1.38
N LEU A 506 6.02 -12.52 -1.61
CA LEU A 506 6.44 -13.91 -1.71
C LEU A 506 6.39 -14.63 -0.37
N ASP A 507 6.77 -13.95 0.71
CA ASP A 507 6.56 -14.44 2.09
C ASP A 507 5.10 -14.84 2.31
N PHE A 508 4.15 -13.94 2.00
CA PHE A 508 2.71 -14.21 2.08
C PHE A 508 2.28 -15.45 1.29
N VAL A 509 2.76 -15.59 0.06
CA VAL A 509 2.46 -16.76 -0.79
C VAL A 509 2.97 -18.04 -0.14
N LEU A 510 4.24 -18.07 0.27
CA LEU A 510 4.90 -19.27 0.80
C LEU A 510 4.33 -19.69 2.14
N ARG A 511 4.14 -18.76 3.08
CA ARG A 511 3.55 -19.11 4.40
C ARG A 511 2.12 -19.61 4.28
N SER A 512 1.33 -19.03 3.36
CA SER A 512 -0.04 -19.49 3.10
C SER A 512 -0.06 -20.88 2.45
N ALA A 513 0.87 -21.17 1.54
CA ALA A 513 1.00 -22.50 0.95
C ALA A 513 1.53 -23.53 1.97
N HIS A 514 2.48 -23.14 2.82
CA HIS A 514 3.01 -23.97 3.89
C HIS A 514 1.93 -24.33 4.92
N GLU A 515 1.07 -23.37 5.30
CA GLU A 515 -0.05 -23.60 6.22
C GLU A 515 -0.99 -24.72 5.72
N LEU A 516 -1.16 -24.90 4.40
CA LEU A 516 -1.98 -25.99 3.86
C LEU A 516 -1.39 -27.39 4.10
N ARG A 517 -0.09 -27.47 4.39
CA ARG A 517 0.64 -28.71 4.60
C ARG A 517 0.97 -28.95 6.08
N ALA A 518 0.90 -27.91 6.90
CA ALA A 518 1.27 -27.97 8.30
C ALA A 518 0.09 -28.44 9.15
N GLU A 519 0.37 -29.24 10.19
CA GLU A 519 -0.65 -29.62 11.18
C GLU A 519 -1.03 -28.42 12.06
N GLU A 520 -0.04 -27.59 12.39
CA GLU A 520 -0.21 -26.34 13.14
C GLU A 520 0.58 -25.21 12.47
N SER A 521 0.05 -23.99 12.57
CA SER A 521 0.58 -22.78 11.92
C SER A 521 0.50 -21.63 12.91
N SER A 522 1.61 -20.93 13.12
CA SER A 522 1.67 -19.68 13.90
C SER A 522 1.61 -18.43 13.02
N TYR A 523 1.34 -18.60 11.72
CA TYR A 523 1.32 -17.49 10.78
C TYR A 523 0.06 -16.64 10.97
N THR A 524 0.21 -15.33 10.76
CA THR A 524 -0.90 -14.38 10.77
C THR A 524 -1.08 -13.75 9.40
N TYR A 525 -2.29 -13.31 9.07
CA TYR A 525 -2.64 -12.76 7.77
C TYR A 525 -2.32 -13.71 6.60
N THR A 526 -2.51 -15.02 6.78
CA THR A 526 -2.40 -15.99 5.68
C THR A 526 -3.57 -15.86 4.72
N ALA A 527 -3.44 -16.43 3.53
CA ALA A 527 -4.46 -16.38 2.51
C ALA A 527 -5.80 -16.99 2.98
N GLN A 528 -5.72 -18.03 3.80
CA GLN A 528 -6.83 -18.72 4.43
C GLN A 528 -7.60 -17.78 5.36
N GLN A 529 -6.87 -16.96 6.13
CA GLN A 529 -7.42 -16.04 7.11
C GLN A 529 -8.07 -14.82 6.44
N ILE A 530 -7.49 -14.31 5.35
CA ILE A 530 -7.91 -13.02 4.76
C ILE A 530 -8.84 -13.14 3.55
N LYS A 531 -9.03 -14.33 2.96
CA LYS A 531 -9.74 -14.48 1.66
C LYS A 531 -11.16 -13.91 1.64
N ASP A 532 -11.80 -13.82 2.80
CA ASP A 532 -13.17 -13.36 2.98
C ASP A 532 -13.24 -11.88 3.46
N ASP A 533 -12.09 -11.21 3.63
CA ASP A 533 -11.97 -9.82 4.08
C ASP A 533 -12.14 -8.81 2.93
N VAL A 534 -13.31 -8.78 2.30
CA VAL A 534 -13.62 -8.00 1.07
C VAL A 534 -13.53 -6.47 1.24
N LYS A 535 -13.18 -5.96 2.43
CA LYS A 535 -13.13 -4.52 2.75
C LYS A 535 -11.76 -4.05 3.22
N ALA A 536 -10.69 -4.64 2.71
CA ALA A 536 -9.36 -4.47 3.26
C ALA A 536 -8.94 -2.98 3.40
N THR A 537 -9.32 -2.08 2.48
CA THR A 537 -8.93 -0.66 2.57
C THR A 537 -9.89 0.30 3.28
N THR A 538 -11.09 -0.13 3.65
CA THR A 538 -12.17 0.77 4.12
C THR A 538 -12.71 0.42 5.52
N GLN A 539 -11.99 -0.40 6.28
CA GLN A 539 -12.45 -0.90 7.60
C GLN A 539 -12.09 -0.02 8.80
N VAL A 540 -11.35 1.07 8.62
CA VAL A 540 -11.06 1.98 9.73
C VAL A 540 -11.87 3.26 9.49
N GLU A 541 -12.61 3.71 10.50
CA GLU A 541 -13.09 5.09 10.50
C GLU A 541 -11.88 6.01 10.32
N PRO A 542 -11.93 7.03 9.46
CA PRO A 542 -10.79 7.90 9.23
C PRO A 542 -10.25 8.40 10.57
N ILE A 543 -8.95 8.17 10.82
CA ILE A 543 -8.30 8.57 12.08
C ILE A 543 -8.25 10.12 12.18
N VAL A 544 -8.30 10.81 11.04
CA VAL A 544 -8.37 12.26 10.95
C VAL A 544 -9.84 12.70 10.88
N ASP A 545 -10.39 13.13 12.02
CA ASP A 545 -11.55 14.03 12.04
C ASP A 545 -11.09 15.33 11.38
N ILE A 546 -11.51 15.57 10.13
CA ILE A 546 -11.07 16.69 9.26
C ILE A 546 -11.56 18.07 9.79
N GLY A 547 -11.81 18.18 11.10
CA GLY A 547 -12.25 19.39 11.78
C GLY A 547 -13.74 19.70 11.56
N GLY A 548 -14.30 20.48 12.48
CA GLY A 548 -15.74 20.63 12.73
C GLY A 548 -16.64 21.23 11.63
N ALA A 549 -16.13 21.43 10.42
CA ALA A 549 -16.93 21.73 9.22
C ALA A 549 -17.07 20.54 8.25
N TYR A 550 -16.29 19.46 8.44
CA TYR A 550 -16.17 18.35 7.50
C TYR A 550 -16.50 16.97 8.08
N ARG A 551 -17.09 16.91 9.30
CA ARG A 551 -17.67 15.67 9.87
C ARG A 551 -18.68 14.99 8.95
N ASP A 552 -19.25 15.72 7.99
CA ASP A 552 -20.25 15.23 7.06
C ASP A 552 -19.69 14.76 5.70
N VAL A 553 -18.37 14.90 5.45
CA VAL A 553 -17.73 14.23 4.30
C VAL A 553 -17.55 12.77 4.68
N LYS A 554 -18.67 12.02 4.63
CA LYS A 554 -18.74 10.61 5.00
C LYS A 554 -17.59 9.86 4.35
N SER A 555 -16.75 9.23 5.17
CA SER A 555 -16.03 8.04 4.72
C SER A 555 -17.08 7.10 4.16
N VAL A 556 -16.82 6.61 2.96
CA VAL A 556 -17.85 5.95 2.17
C VAL A 556 -18.13 4.62 2.83
N SER A 557 -19.23 4.53 3.60
CA SER A 557 -19.65 3.23 4.12
C SER A 557 -19.92 2.32 2.91
N ALA A 558 -19.25 1.18 2.84
CA ALA A 558 -19.40 0.24 1.72
C ALA A 558 -20.87 -0.17 1.47
N THR A 559 -21.73 -0.10 2.49
CA THR A 559 -23.18 -0.33 2.38
C THR A 559 -23.92 0.70 1.52
N ALA A 560 -23.39 1.91 1.35
CA ALA A 560 -23.99 2.93 0.48
C ALA A 560 -23.64 2.73 -1.01
N ASN A 561 -22.49 2.10 -1.31
CA ASN A 561 -22.01 1.87 -2.68
C ASN A 561 -22.50 0.56 -3.31
N VAL A 562 -23.02 -0.39 -2.52
CA VAL A 562 -23.73 -1.55 -3.06
C VAL A 562 -25.14 -1.13 -3.48
N GLY A 563 -25.26 -0.61 -4.71
CA GLY A 563 -26.55 -0.48 -5.40
C GLY A 563 -27.27 0.86 -5.32
N ARG A 564 -26.67 1.95 -4.82
CA ARG A 564 -27.34 3.26 -4.74
C ARG A 564 -26.47 4.49 -5.03
N ARG A 565 -25.89 4.59 -6.23
CA ARG A 565 -25.60 5.90 -6.87
C ARG A 565 -25.90 5.80 -8.36
N LYS A 566 -26.47 6.86 -8.96
CA LYS A 566 -26.71 6.95 -10.41
C LYS A 566 -25.37 6.67 -11.10
N LYS A 567 -25.34 5.66 -11.97
CA LYS A 567 -24.15 5.35 -12.76
C LYS A 567 -23.70 6.65 -13.45
N PRO A 568 -22.49 7.16 -13.19
CA PRO A 568 -22.01 8.36 -13.87
C PRO A 568 -22.03 8.11 -15.39
N ALA A 569 -22.45 9.10 -16.15
CA ALA A 569 -22.49 8.97 -17.61
C ALA A 569 -21.07 8.67 -18.12
N PRO A 570 -20.89 7.68 -19.01
CA PRO A 570 -19.59 7.45 -19.62
C PRO A 570 -19.20 8.67 -20.46
N LEU A 571 -17.91 9.02 -20.46
CA LEU A 571 -17.38 10.02 -21.39
C LEU A 571 -17.63 9.57 -22.83
N SER A 572 -17.99 10.51 -23.71
CA SER A 572 -18.13 10.21 -25.13
C SER A 572 -16.77 9.88 -25.75
N LYS A 573 -16.76 9.26 -26.93
CA LYS A 573 -15.52 9.02 -27.67
C LYS A 573 -14.79 10.32 -27.98
N ASP A 574 -15.54 11.38 -28.28
CA ASP A 574 -15.00 12.70 -28.60
C ASP A 574 -14.39 13.36 -27.36
N ASP A 575 -15.00 13.19 -26.18
CA ASP A 575 -14.42 13.66 -24.92
C ASP A 575 -13.10 12.94 -24.62
N ILE A 576 -13.06 11.62 -24.82
CA ILE A 576 -11.83 10.83 -24.63
C ILE A 576 -10.75 11.27 -25.62
N GLN A 577 -11.09 11.48 -26.89
CA GLN A 577 -10.14 11.98 -27.89
C GLN A 577 -9.63 13.38 -27.53
N ARG A 578 -10.52 14.26 -27.04
CA ARG A 578 -10.15 15.60 -26.55
C ARG A 578 -9.18 15.52 -25.39
N LEU A 579 -9.44 14.67 -24.39
CA LEU A 579 -8.53 14.43 -23.26
C LEU A 579 -7.16 13.91 -23.74
N VAL A 580 -7.14 12.99 -24.70
CA VAL A 580 -5.88 12.50 -25.29
C VAL A 580 -5.12 13.62 -26.00
N GLN A 581 -5.82 14.51 -26.70
CA GLN A 581 -5.22 15.67 -27.37
C GLN A 581 -4.71 16.71 -26.36
N GLN A 582 -5.48 17.03 -25.32
CA GLN A 582 -5.07 17.90 -24.20
C GLN A 582 -3.81 17.35 -23.52
N ASN A 583 -3.77 16.05 -23.22
CA ASN A 583 -2.59 15.39 -22.66
C ASN A 583 -1.36 15.52 -23.58
N ARG A 584 -1.55 15.36 -24.90
CA ARG A 584 -0.45 15.50 -25.88
C ARG A 584 0.05 16.95 -25.95
N ALA A 585 -0.85 17.93 -25.92
CA ALA A 585 -0.50 19.34 -25.93
C ALA A 585 0.26 19.74 -24.64
N HIS A 586 -0.23 19.31 -23.47
CA HIS A 586 0.40 19.56 -22.18
C HIS A 586 1.79 18.93 -22.06
N ARG A 587 1.98 17.70 -22.56
CA ARG A 587 3.32 17.10 -22.62
C ARG A 587 4.29 17.93 -23.46
N LYS A 588 3.81 18.48 -24.57
CA LYS A 588 4.63 19.32 -25.46
C LYS A 588 5.02 20.62 -24.77
N SER A 589 4.12 21.26 -24.01
CA SER A 589 4.44 22.47 -23.24
C SER A 589 5.46 22.20 -22.13
N LEU A 590 5.43 21.01 -21.52
CA LEU A 590 6.42 20.56 -20.54
C LEU A 590 7.76 20.11 -21.14
N GLY A 591 7.96 20.24 -22.46
CA GLY A 591 9.23 19.91 -23.11
C GLY A 591 9.47 18.41 -23.36
N PHE A 592 8.46 17.56 -23.20
CA PHE A 592 8.59 16.14 -23.54
C PHE A 592 8.65 15.96 -25.07
N LYS A 593 9.84 15.64 -25.60
CA LYS A 593 10.01 15.26 -27.00
C LYS A 593 9.37 13.89 -27.26
N ARG A 594 8.71 13.71 -28.41
CA ARG A 594 8.35 12.36 -28.90
C ARG A 594 9.65 11.58 -29.10
N ARG A 595 9.78 10.43 -28.44
CA ARG A 595 10.77 9.42 -28.81
C ARG A 595 10.30 8.70 -30.06
#